data_AF-A0A971FKI4-F1
#
_entry.id   AF-A0A971FKI4-F1
#
_cell.length_a   1.000
_cell.length_b   1.000
_cell.length_c   1.000
_cell.angle_alpha   90.00
_cell.angle_beta   90.00
_cell.angle_gamma   90.00
#
_symmetry.space_group_name_H-M   'P 1'
#
loop_
_entity.id
_entity.type
_entity.pdbx_description
1 polymer ?
#
loop_
_entity_poly.entity_id
_entity_poly.type
_entity_poly.pdbx_seq_one_letter_code
_entity_poly.pdbx_strand_id
1 'polypeptide(L)'
;MQDGEASDVNSQPREIQTESASLSRRFLALFLYLGFAPTACFLRGKHASPYGRIHLRQALTLWSALGILGLLMLSIIVCYSVLVVRDRSWAESRSAEVWILSFGRKCLLVWSVFWFLGIWRCLRGSSHPVPYLDWLSRRVCFRRLGSIIVSLFFVAMLTLVPFTLYADHLATGEPEKGRVFLLYDDLDIFPRPLFSVAMYRMIRETLHRWGPDSAVLLPLTRENIDLSLATGKIVFIGSHGTSKGLLLRDGYYRPQDVAIRNGGKGPLYVYLAGCDSGTQREAWERAFSPATVKSYDRMTPTLEHLLWLWTSGPRLVQEMSDTTDAQR
;
A
#
# COMPACT_ATOMS: atom_id res chain seq x y z
N MET A 1 -79.74 39.67 0.47
CA MET A 1 -79.33 40.09 1.81
C MET A 1 -78.41 39.01 2.35
N GLN A 2 -77.11 39.34 2.41
CA GLN A 2 -75.97 38.67 3.06
C GLN A 2 -75.65 37.25 2.60
N ASP A 3 -74.67 37.02 1.72
CA ASP A 3 -73.20 37.30 1.80
C ASP A 3 -72.52 36.55 2.95
N GLY A 4 -71.60 35.66 2.59
CA GLY A 4 -70.78 34.87 3.50
C GLY A 4 -69.69 34.09 2.77
N GLU A 5 -68.95 34.78 1.90
CA GLU A 5 -67.68 34.35 1.32
C GLU A 5 -66.56 34.24 2.38
N ALA A 6 -65.62 33.33 2.11
CA ALA A 6 -64.22 33.30 2.51
C ALA A 6 -63.83 33.08 4.00
N SER A 7 -63.18 31.94 4.26
CA SER A 7 -61.85 31.98 4.90
C SER A 7 -60.94 30.87 4.36
N ASP A 8 -60.25 31.25 3.29
CA ASP A 8 -59.06 30.58 2.79
C ASP A 8 -57.88 31.32 3.43
N VAL A 9 -57.33 30.83 4.55
CA VAL A 9 -56.19 31.47 5.23
C VAL A 9 -55.22 30.45 5.84
N ASN A 10 -54.02 30.45 5.26
CA ASN A 10 -52.72 30.05 5.83
C ASN A 10 -52.42 28.56 6.08
N SER A 11 -52.18 27.83 4.99
CA SER A 11 -51.10 26.84 4.98
C SER A 11 -49.79 27.52 4.56
N GLN A 12 -49.18 28.31 5.45
CA GLN A 12 -47.79 28.72 5.23
C GLN A 12 -46.92 27.46 5.19
N PRO A 13 -46.05 27.28 4.18
CA PRO A 13 -45.02 26.26 4.26
C PRO A 13 -44.17 26.59 5.48
N ARG A 14 -44.05 25.64 6.42
CA ARG A 14 -43.06 25.72 7.51
C ARG A 14 -41.70 25.89 6.86
N GLU A 15 -41.21 27.13 6.75
CA GLU A 15 -39.80 27.40 6.58
C GLU A 15 -39.11 26.68 7.73
N ILE A 16 -38.40 25.61 7.38
CA ILE A 16 -37.49 24.95 8.30
C ILE A 16 -36.44 26.02 8.60
N GLN A 17 -36.60 26.75 9.70
CA GLN A 17 -35.58 27.63 10.25
C GLN A 17 -34.30 26.81 10.38
N THR A 18 -33.40 27.00 9.41
CA THR A 18 -32.05 26.48 9.48
C THR A 18 -31.34 27.31 10.55
N GLU A 19 -31.45 26.88 11.81
CA GLU A 19 -30.56 27.34 12.88
C GLU A 19 -29.13 27.23 12.34
N SER A 20 -28.48 28.38 12.11
CA SER A 20 -27.12 28.40 11.63
C SER A 20 -26.23 27.71 12.65
N ALA A 21 -25.68 26.55 12.30
CA ALA A 21 -24.82 25.80 13.21
C ALA A 21 -23.64 26.70 13.66
N SER A 22 -23.36 26.72 14.96
CA SER A 22 -22.20 27.45 15.50
C SER A 22 -20.90 26.95 14.89
N LEU A 23 -19.89 27.82 14.84
CA LEU A 23 -18.58 27.54 14.25
C LEU A 23 -17.96 26.25 14.83
N SER A 24 -18.02 26.05 16.15
CA SER A 24 -17.52 24.84 16.82
C SER A 24 -18.23 23.56 16.35
N ARG A 25 -19.56 23.62 16.09
CA ARG A 25 -20.32 22.47 15.58
C ARG A 25 -19.93 22.13 14.14
N ARG A 26 -19.61 23.14 13.32
CA ARG A 26 -19.12 22.95 11.95
C ARG A 26 -17.75 22.29 11.94
N PHE A 27 -16.82 22.75 12.78
CA PHE A 27 -15.51 22.10 12.93
C PHE A 27 -15.63 20.67 13.44
N LEU A 28 -16.47 20.41 14.44
CA LEU A 28 -16.71 19.06 14.92
C LEU A 28 -17.25 18.14 13.81
N ALA A 29 -18.19 18.63 13.01
CA ALA A 29 -18.73 17.86 11.90
C ALA A 29 -17.70 17.64 10.77
N LEU A 30 -16.79 18.59 10.52
CA LEU A 30 -15.67 18.42 9.59
C LEU A 30 -14.78 17.23 10.01
N PHE A 31 -14.43 17.12 11.30
CA PHE A 31 -13.63 16.01 11.81
C PHE A 31 -14.29 14.64 11.57
N LEU A 32 -15.62 14.55 11.51
CA LEU A 32 -16.32 13.30 11.17
C LEU A 32 -15.94 12.83 9.75
N TYR A 33 -15.88 13.75 8.78
CA TYR A 33 -15.50 13.45 7.40
C TYR A 33 -14.01 13.11 7.26
N LEU A 34 -13.16 13.63 8.16
CA LEU A 34 -11.73 13.30 8.25
C LEU A 34 -11.45 11.96 8.95
N GLY A 35 -12.50 11.24 9.39
CA GLY A 35 -12.38 9.90 9.96
C GLY A 35 -12.54 9.83 11.48
N PHE A 36 -12.68 10.95 12.18
CA PHE A 36 -12.92 10.96 13.64
C PHE A 36 -14.38 10.63 14.01
N ALA A 37 -15.11 9.94 13.14
CA ALA A 37 -16.48 9.52 13.39
C ALA A 37 -16.61 8.50 14.56
N PRO A 38 -15.70 7.53 14.75
CA PRO A 38 -15.78 6.59 15.88
C PRO A 38 -15.62 7.27 17.23
N THR A 39 -14.69 8.22 17.36
CA THR A 39 -14.48 8.94 18.62
C THR A 39 -15.71 9.76 19.01
N ALA A 40 -16.41 10.32 18.02
CA ALA A 40 -17.71 10.98 18.23
C ALA A 40 -18.84 10.00 18.64
N CYS A 41 -18.77 8.72 18.26
CA CYS A 41 -19.70 7.69 18.75
C CYS A 41 -19.46 7.37 20.23
N PHE A 42 -18.22 7.41 20.71
CA PHE A 42 -17.86 7.21 22.12
C PHE A 42 -18.17 8.45 22.98
N LEU A 43 -18.04 9.66 22.43
CA LEU A 43 -18.38 10.93 23.10
C LEU A 43 -19.89 11.25 23.10
N ARG A 44 -20.75 10.25 22.90
CA ARG A 44 -22.21 10.41 22.87
C ARG A 44 -22.76 10.82 24.24
N GLY A 45 -22.75 12.12 24.51
CA GLY A 45 -23.73 12.73 25.42
C GLY A 45 -25.14 12.61 24.84
N LYS A 46 -26.15 12.49 25.71
CA LYS A 46 -27.59 12.44 25.34
C LYS A 46 -28.08 13.67 24.53
N HIS A 47 -27.23 14.69 24.33
CA HIS A 47 -27.54 15.98 23.72
C HIS A 47 -26.92 16.22 22.31
N ALA A 48 -26.56 15.17 21.56
CA ALA A 48 -26.04 15.35 20.19
C ALA A 48 -27.06 16.07 19.29
N SER A 49 -26.70 17.27 18.80
CA SER A 49 -27.55 18.11 17.95
C SER A 49 -28.03 17.40 16.67
N PRO A 50 -29.21 17.75 16.12
CA PRO A 50 -29.70 17.19 14.86
C PRO A 50 -28.68 17.33 13.71
N TYR A 51 -28.02 18.48 13.63
CA TYR A 51 -26.94 18.78 12.68
C TYR A 51 -25.80 17.74 12.76
N GLY A 52 -25.23 17.53 13.95
CA GLY A 52 -24.13 16.57 14.14
C GLY A 52 -24.54 15.12 13.82
N ARG A 53 -25.79 14.74 14.11
CA ARG A 53 -26.29 13.40 13.77
C ARG A 53 -26.36 13.17 12.26
N ILE A 54 -26.75 14.17 11.48
CA ILE A 54 -26.82 14.05 10.02
C ILE A 54 -25.41 13.87 9.45
N HIS A 55 -24.47 14.76 9.80
CA HIS A 55 -23.09 14.66 9.31
C HIS A 55 -22.38 13.39 9.76
N LEU A 56 -22.62 12.90 10.98
CA LEU A 56 -22.10 11.61 11.45
C LEU A 56 -22.59 10.45 10.57
N ARG A 57 -23.89 10.39 10.28
CA ARG A 57 -24.45 9.32 9.46
C ARG A 57 -23.89 9.36 8.05
N GLN A 58 -23.73 10.54 7.47
CA GLN A 58 -23.17 10.73 6.14
C GLN A 58 -21.70 10.35 6.06
N ALA A 59 -20.89 10.84 7.00
CA ALA A 59 -19.48 10.50 7.09
C ALA A 59 -19.27 8.98 7.20
N LEU A 60 -19.99 8.31 8.11
CA LEU A 60 -19.92 6.85 8.23
C LEU A 60 -20.35 6.14 6.94
N THR A 61 -21.39 6.63 6.26
CA THR A 61 -21.84 6.06 4.98
C THR A 61 -20.78 6.20 3.89
N LEU A 62 -20.12 7.35 3.81
CA LEU A 62 -19.00 7.58 2.89
C LEU A 62 -17.81 6.66 3.18
N TRP A 63 -17.45 6.49 4.45
CA TRP A 63 -16.42 5.52 4.86
C TRP A 63 -16.81 4.08 4.51
N SER A 64 -18.10 3.75 4.61
CA SER A 64 -18.62 2.44 4.18
C SER A 64 -18.43 2.22 2.68
N ALA A 65 -18.82 3.21 1.89
CA ALA A 65 -18.67 3.16 0.45
C ALA A 65 -17.19 3.04 0.04
N LEU A 66 -16.30 3.78 0.71
CA LEU A 66 -14.85 3.69 0.48
C LEU A 66 -14.32 2.29 0.80
N GLY A 67 -14.70 1.70 1.93
CA GLY A 67 -14.23 0.35 2.28
C GLY A 67 -14.81 -0.74 1.38
N ILE A 68 -16.07 -0.64 0.94
CA ILE A 68 -16.64 -1.56 -0.07
C ILE A 68 -15.88 -1.44 -1.39
N LEU A 69 -15.59 -0.22 -1.83
CA LEU A 69 -14.79 0.02 -3.03
C LEU A 69 -13.38 -0.57 -2.88
N GLY A 70 -12.73 -0.36 -1.73
CA GLY A 70 -11.42 -0.93 -1.44
C GLY A 70 -11.40 -2.46 -1.47
N LEU A 71 -12.39 -3.11 -0.86
CA LEU A 71 -12.54 -4.56 -0.88
C LEU A 71 -12.78 -5.09 -2.31
N LEU A 72 -13.66 -4.43 -3.08
CA LEU A 72 -13.91 -4.80 -4.47
C LEU A 72 -12.62 -4.71 -5.30
N MET A 73 -11.87 -3.61 -5.17
CA MET A 73 -10.60 -3.41 -5.86
C MET A 73 -9.56 -4.47 -5.45
N LEU A 74 -9.44 -4.77 -4.15
CA LEU A 74 -8.55 -5.81 -3.67
C LEU A 74 -8.91 -7.19 -4.23
N SER A 75 -10.19 -7.56 -4.25
CA SER A 75 -10.65 -8.80 -4.86
C SER A 75 -10.31 -8.87 -6.35
N ILE A 76 -10.52 -7.78 -7.10
CA ILE A 76 -10.16 -7.71 -8.52
C ILE A 76 -8.64 -7.90 -8.71
N ILE A 77 -7.80 -7.25 -7.90
CA ILE A 77 -6.34 -7.37 -7.96
C ILE A 77 -5.90 -8.81 -7.67
N VAL A 78 -6.47 -9.45 -6.65
CA VAL A 78 -6.16 -10.84 -6.30
C VAL A 78 -6.57 -11.79 -7.44
N CYS A 79 -7.78 -11.64 -7.98
CA CYS A 79 -8.24 -12.42 -9.12
C CYS A 79 -7.34 -12.21 -10.34
N TYR A 80 -6.98 -10.97 -10.65
CA TYR A 80 -6.07 -10.65 -11.75
C TYR A 80 -4.70 -11.27 -11.55
N SER A 81 -4.15 -11.21 -10.33
CA SER A 81 -2.84 -11.79 -10.00
C SER A 81 -2.83 -13.31 -10.20
N VAL A 82 -3.91 -14.00 -9.82
CA VAL A 82 -4.07 -15.45 -10.07
C VAL A 82 -4.21 -15.75 -11.56
N LEU A 83 -4.94 -14.91 -12.31
CA LEU A 83 -5.09 -15.08 -13.75
C LEU A 83 -3.79 -14.86 -14.51
N VAL A 84 -2.99 -13.84 -14.15
CA VAL A 84 -1.67 -13.58 -14.76
C VAL A 84 -0.74 -14.79 -14.62
N VAL A 85 -0.78 -15.46 -13.46
CA VAL A 85 0.03 -16.67 -13.22
C VAL A 85 -0.46 -17.88 -14.03
N ARG A 86 -1.75 -17.98 -14.30
CA ARG A 86 -2.34 -19.13 -15.02
C ARG A 86 -2.39 -18.96 -16.53
N ASP A 87 -2.66 -17.77 -17.03
CA ASP A 87 -2.79 -17.44 -18.46
C ASP A 87 -2.26 -16.04 -18.75
N ARG A 88 -0.95 -15.97 -18.95
CA ARG A 88 -0.21 -14.74 -19.31
C ARG A 88 -0.77 -14.09 -20.58
N SER A 89 -1.05 -14.90 -21.60
CA SER A 89 -1.46 -14.41 -22.92
C SER A 89 -2.78 -13.65 -22.87
N TRP A 90 -3.71 -14.13 -22.04
CA TRP A 90 -4.98 -13.47 -21.80
C TRP A 90 -4.82 -12.16 -21.04
N ALA A 91 -3.96 -12.11 -20.03
CA ALA A 91 -3.75 -10.93 -19.20
C ALA A 91 -3.05 -9.79 -19.98
N GLU A 92 -1.99 -10.11 -20.72
CA GLU A 92 -1.22 -9.14 -21.50
C GLU A 92 -2.02 -8.59 -22.71
N SER A 93 -2.83 -9.43 -23.37
CA SER A 93 -3.58 -9.04 -24.58
C SER A 93 -4.69 -8.01 -24.34
N ARG A 94 -5.15 -7.82 -23.09
CA ARG A 94 -6.32 -6.98 -22.78
C ARG A 94 -6.01 -5.70 -22.02
N SER A 95 -4.74 -5.41 -21.75
CA SER A 95 -4.32 -4.28 -20.90
C SER A 95 -5.15 -4.20 -19.61
N ALA A 96 -5.45 -5.36 -19.01
CA ALA A 96 -6.44 -5.47 -17.92
C ALA A 96 -6.04 -4.62 -16.70
N GLU A 97 -4.74 -4.50 -16.43
CA GLU A 97 -4.21 -3.61 -15.39
C GLU A 97 -4.63 -2.15 -15.58
N VAL A 98 -4.55 -1.62 -16.81
CA VAL A 98 -4.96 -0.25 -17.14
C VAL A 98 -6.46 -0.06 -16.88
N TRP A 99 -7.27 -1.07 -17.23
CA TRP A 99 -8.71 -1.04 -16.97
C TRP A 99 -9.04 -1.05 -15.48
N ILE A 100 -8.37 -1.91 -14.70
CA ILE A 100 -8.54 -2.01 -13.25
C ILE A 100 -8.18 -0.67 -12.60
N LEU A 101 -7.03 -0.08 -12.94
CA LEU A 101 -6.61 1.22 -12.43
C LEU A 101 -7.57 2.35 -12.85
N SER A 102 -8.01 2.35 -14.11
CA SER A 102 -8.97 3.34 -14.65
C SER A 102 -10.32 3.26 -13.95
N PHE A 103 -10.82 2.05 -13.70
CA PHE A 103 -12.07 1.81 -12.97
C PHE A 103 -11.95 2.30 -11.52
N GLY A 104 -10.91 1.86 -10.80
CA GLY A 104 -10.66 2.29 -9.42
C GLY A 104 -10.57 3.81 -9.30
N ARG A 105 -9.83 4.47 -10.19
CA ARG A 105 -9.70 5.94 -10.23
C ARG A 105 -11.05 6.64 -10.41
N LYS A 106 -11.89 6.16 -11.33
CA LYS A 106 -13.23 6.76 -11.57
C LYS A 106 -14.13 6.60 -10.35
N CYS A 107 -14.15 5.42 -9.73
CA CYS A 107 -14.90 5.19 -8.51
C CYS A 107 -14.43 6.07 -7.35
N LEU A 108 -13.11 6.22 -7.17
CA LEU A 108 -12.54 7.14 -6.17
C LEU A 108 -12.90 8.59 -6.46
N LEU A 109 -12.89 9.03 -7.72
CA LEU A 109 -13.30 10.38 -8.09
C LEU A 109 -14.76 10.65 -7.72
N VAL A 110 -15.66 9.73 -8.03
CA VAL A 110 -17.09 9.83 -7.65
C VAL A 110 -17.23 9.91 -6.14
N TRP A 111 -16.53 9.04 -5.39
CA TRP A 111 -16.52 9.09 -3.94
C TRP A 111 -16.02 10.45 -3.41
N SER A 112 -14.91 10.96 -3.96
CA SER A 112 -14.32 12.25 -3.59
C SER A 112 -15.29 13.41 -3.80
N VAL A 113 -16.05 13.41 -4.90
CA VAL A 113 -17.09 14.43 -5.15
C VAL A 113 -18.12 14.43 -4.02
N PHE A 114 -18.65 13.27 -3.62
CA PHE A 114 -19.60 13.19 -2.51
C PHE A 114 -19.00 13.58 -1.16
N TRP A 115 -17.73 13.23 -0.93
CA TRP A 115 -17.00 13.62 0.27
C TRP A 115 -16.78 15.14 0.35
N PHE A 116 -16.32 15.77 -0.72
CA PHE A 116 -16.18 17.23 -0.81
C PHE A 116 -17.52 17.95 -0.66
N LEU A 117 -18.60 17.42 -1.25
CA LEU A 117 -19.95 17.98 -1.05
C LEU A 117 -20.39 17.91 0.43
N GLY A 118 -20.06 16.82 1.13
CA GLY A 118 -20.31 16.67 2.56
C GLY A 118 -19.54 17.70 3.39
N ILE A 119 -18.25 17.87 3.12
CA ILE A 119 -17.39 18.89 3.75
C ILE A 119 -17.93 20.30 3.49
N TRP A 120 -18.21 20.63 2.23
CA TRP A 120 -18.72 21.93 1.83
C TRP A 120 -20.02 22.30 2.56
N ARG A 121 -20.98 21.37 2.62
CA ARG A 121 -22.25 21.57 3.31
C ARG A 121 -22.06 21.74 4.82
N CYS A 122 -21.16 20.97 5.41
CA CYS A 122 -20.78 21.11 6.81
C CYS A 122 -20.17 22.49 7.11
N LEU A 123 -19.24 22.97 6.28
CA LEU A 123 -18.63 24.29 6.46
C LEU A 123 -19.64 25.44 6.30
N ARG A 124 -20.65 25.26 5.45
CA ARG A 124 -21.80 26.18 5.34
C ARG A 124 -22.82 26.06 6.48
N GLY A 125 -22.69 25.09 7.37
CA GLY A 125 -23.65 24.84 8.45
C GLY A 125 -24.98 24.26 7.97
N SER A 126 -25.00 23.65 6.79
CA SER A 126 -26.21 23.08 6.19
C SER A 126 -26.47 21.66 6.67
N SER A 127 -27.66 21.42 7.21
CA SER A 127 -28.15 20.08 7.58
C SER A 127 -28.73 19.28 6.40
N HIS A 128 -28.68 19.81 5.17
CA HIS A 128 -29.27 19.11 4.02
C HIS A 128 -28.45 17.89 3.63
N PRO A 129 -29.09 16.71 3.49
CA PRO A 129 -28.35 15.51 3.17
C PRO A 129 -27.79 15.58 1.75
N VAL A 130 -26.53 15.18 1.57
CA VAL A 130 -25.89 15.03 0.25
C VAL A 130 -26.81 14.16 -0.63
N PRO A 131 -27.09 14.58 -1.89
CA PRO A 131 -28.00 13.86 -2.77
C PRO A 131 -27.60 12.39 -2.90
N TYR A 132 -28.58 11.50 -2.97
CA TYR A 132 -28.42 10.04 -3.06
C TYR A 132 -27.80 9.35 -1.82
N LEU A 133 -27.03 10.06 -0.99
CA LEU A 133 -26.50 9.53 0.27
C LEU A 133 -27.56 9.47 1.38
N ASP A 134 -28.63 10.27 1.30
CA ASP A 134 -29.67 10.27 2.33
C ASP A 134 -30.27 8.87 2.53
N TRP A 135 -30.65 8.22 1.43
CA TRP A 135 -31.23 6.88 1.45
C TRP A 135 -30.29 5.84 2.05
N LEU A 136 -29.00 5.84 1.66
CA LEU A 136 -27.98 4.95 2.20
C LEU A 136 -27.74 5.22 3.69
N SER A 137 -27.67 6.48 4.09
CA SER A 137 -27.34 6.89 5.46
C SER A 137 -28.42 6.55 6.49
N ARG A 138 -29.66 6.32 6.04
CA ARG A 138 -30.76 5.84 6.87
C ARG A 138 -30.61 4.36 7.24
N ARG A 139 -29.87 3.57 6.45
CA ARG A 139 -29.63 2.14 6.72
C ARG A 139 -28.61 1.94 7.84
N VAL A 140 -28.98 1.15 8.86
CA VAL A 140 -28.11 0.86 10.02
C VAL A 140 -26.85 0.10 9.60
N CYS A 141 -26.97 -0.81 8.63
CA CYS A 141 -25.87 -1.65 8.16
C CYS A 141 -24.69 -0.83 7.65
N PHE A 142 -24.93 0.14 6.75
CA PHE A 142 -23.89 1.03 6.24
C PHE A 142 -23.23 1.79 7.39
N ARG A 143 -23.99 2.42 8.29
CA ARG A 143 -23.37 3.14 9.41
C ARG A 143 -22.47 2.28 10.30
N ARG A 144 -22.88 1.04 10.58
CA ARG A 144 -22.06 0.08 11.34
C ARG A 144 -20.80 -0.30 10.57
N LEU A 145 -20.95 -0.65 9.30
CA LEU A 145 -19.84 -1.00 8.41
C LEU A 145 -18.83 0.14 8.31
N GLY A 146 -19.28 1.37 8.09
CA GLY A 146 -18.43 2.55 8.06
C GLY A 146 -17.69 2.80 9.35
N SER A 147 -18.35 2.59 10.49
CA SER A 147 -17.71 2.69 11.80
C SER A 147 -16.62 1.63 11.98
N ILE A 148 -16.85 0.40 11.51
CA ILE A 148 -15.84 -0.66 11.55
C ILE A 148 -14.67 -0.30 10.64
N ILE A 149 -14.93 0.08 9.38
CA ILE A 149 -13.90 0.41 8.40
C ILE A 149 -13.00 1.53 8.89
N VAL A 150 -13.58 2.64 9.36
CA VAL A 150 -12.78 3.78 9.80
C VAL A 150 -12.02 3.46 11.09
N SER A 151 -12.59 2.69 12.03
CA SER A 151 -11.85 2.22 13.21
C SER A 151 -10.67 1.32 12.82
N LEU A 152 -10.88 0.37 11.88
CA LEU A 152 -9.82 -0.48 11.36
C LEU A 152 -8.74 0.34 10.65
N PHE A 153 -9.12 1.37 9.89
CA PHE A 153 -8.18 2.30 9.26
C PHE A 153 -7.29 3.00 10.29
N PHE A 154 -7.86 3.52 11.39
CA PHE A 154 -7.06 4.15 12.44
C PHE A 154 -6.16 3.15 13.17
N VAL A 155 -6.66 1.96 13.50
CA VAL A 155 -5.83 0.89 14.10
C VAL A 155 -4.67 0.53 13.16
N ALA A 156 -4.95 0.39 11.86
CA ALA A 156 -3.93 0.13 10.86
C ALA A 156 -2.91 1.28 10.77
N MET A 157 -3.33 2.54 10.75
CA MET A 157 -2.40 3.68 10.72
C MET A 157 -1.54 3.78 11.99
N LEU A 158 -2.17 3.65 13.16
CA LEU A 158 -1.47 3.71 14.46
C LEU A 158 -0.48 2.56 14.67
N THR A 159 -0.63 1.45 13.94
CA THR A 159 0.29 0.30 14.02
C THR A 159 1.30 0.32 12.88
N LEU A 160 0.88 0.54 11.64
CA LEU A 160 1.73 0.51 10.45
C LEU A 160 2.71 1.67 10.40
N VAL A 161 2.33 2.89 10.79
CA VAL A 161 3.25 4.04 10.77
C VAL A 161 4.46 3.82 11.69
N PRO A 162 4.30 3.56 13.00
CA PRO A 162 5.46 3.31 13.86
C PRO A 162 6.21 2.04 13.45
N PHE A 163 5.51 0.99 12.99
CA PHE A 163 6.17 -0.21 12.46
C PHE A 163 7.03 0.09 11.22
N THR A 164 6.58 0.97 10.33
CA THR A 164 7.31 1.37 9.13
C THR A 164 8.57 2.14 9.49
N LEU A 165 8.46 3.11 10.41
CA LEU A 165 9.61 3.85 10.92
C LEU A 165 10.61 2.93 11.63
N TYR A 166 10.11 2.00 12.44
CA TYR A 166 10.94 1.01 13.11
C TYR A 166 11.65 0.09 12.11
N ALA A 167 10.94 -0.43 11.11
CA ALA A 167 11.53 -1.28 10.08
C ALA A 167 12.60 -0.55 9.27
N ASP A 168 12.37 0.73 8.94
CA ASP A 168 13.33 1.56 8.21
C ASP A 168 14.60 1.85 9.02
N HIS A 169 14.48 2.00 10.33
CA HIS A 169 15.61 2.22 11.22
C HIS A 169 16.51 0.97 11.35
N LEU A 170 15.98 -0.24 11.12
CA LEU A 170 16.76 -1.47 11.22
C LEU A 170 17.72 -1.68 10.03
N ALA A 171 17.37 -1.17 8.84
CA ALA A 171 18.23 -1.31 7.67
C ALA A 171 19.15 -0.10 7.55
N THR A 172 20.45 -0.35 7.34
CA THR A 172 21.40 0.74 7.07
C THR A 172 21.43 1.09 5.58
N GLY A 173 21.81 2.33 5.28
CA GLY A 173 22.22 2.77 3.94
C GLY A 173 23.73 2.70 3.74
N GLU A 174 24.50 2.36 4.78
CA GLU A 174 25.96 2.34 4.76
C GLU A 174 26.47 0.92 4.46
N PRO A 175 27.19 0.71 3.34
CA PRO A 175 27.51 -0.64 2.88
C PRO A 175 28.72 -1.27 3.58
N GLU A 176 29.47 -0.54 4.41
CA GLU A 176 30.79 -0.96 4.93
C GLU A 176 30.77 -2.28 5.69
N LYS A 177 29.71 -2.54 6.47
CA LYS A 177 29.52 -3.77 7.26
C LYS A 177 28.48 -4.71 6.66
N GLY A 178 27.99 -4.41 5.46
CA GLY A 178 26.90 -5.12 4.82
C GLY A 178 27.20 -6.60 4.59
N ARG A 179 26.28 -7.47 5.03
CA ARG A 179 26.31 -8.91 4.75
C ARG A 179 25.16 -9.33 3.84
N VAL A 180 23.98 -8.74 4.04
CA VAL A 180 22.83 -8.95 3.16
C VAL A 180 22.47 -7.63 2.52
N PHE A 181 22.50 -7.61 1.20
CA PHE A 181 22.14 -6.46 0.39
C PHE A 181 20.75 -6.68 -0.19
N LEU A 182 19.89 -5.71 0.01
CA LEU A 182 18.52 -5.68 -0.44
C LEU A 182 18.37 -4.50 -1.40
N LEU A 183 18.38 -4.79 -2.70
CA LEU A 183 18.29 -3.77 -3.74
C LEU A 183 16.84 -3.65 -4.22
N TYR A 184 16.32 -2.42 -4.28
CA TYR A 184 14.95 -2.14 -4.67
C TYR A 184 14.88 -1.10 -5.79
N ASP A 185 13.94 -1.30 -6.71
CA ASP A 185 13.58 -0.29 -7.72
C ASP A 185 12.49 0.62 -7.14
N ASP A 186 12.83 1.89 -6.91
CA ASP A 186 11.92 2.90 -6.35
C ASP A 186 11.20 3.72 -7.40
N LEU A 187 11.55 3.55 -8.68
CA LEU A 187 11.03 4.33 -9.81
C LEU A 187 11.08 5.86 -9.56
N ASP A 188 11.99 6.33 -8.71
CA ASP A 188 12.08 7.73 -8.21
C ASP A 188 10.80 8.26 -7.50
N ILE A 189 9.83 7.40 -7.17
CA ILE A 189 8.52 7.81 -6.62
C ILE A 189 8.16 7.12 -5.31
N PHE A 190 8.73 5.95 -5.03
CA PHE A 190 8.39 5.17 -3.84
C PHE A 190 9.40 5.41 -2.72
N PRO A 191 8.93 5.72 -1.50
CA PRO A 191 9.83 6.04 -0.39
C PRO A 191 10.47 4.76 0.18
N ARG A 192 11.78 4.83 0.52
CA ARG A 192 12.56 3.74 1.13
C ARG A 192 11.84 2.97 2.26
N PRO A 193 11.15 3.62 3.22
CA PRO A 193 10.48 2.89 4.31
C PRO A 193 9.46 1.84 3.85
N LEU A 194 8.85 2.01 2.67
CA LEU A 194 7.95 1.00 2.11
C LEU A 194 8.69 -0.32 1.84
N PHE A 195 9.89 -0.24 1.29
CA PHE A 195 10.75 -1.40 1.02
C PHE A 195 11.31 -1.99 2.31
N SER A 196 11.61 -1.15 3.30
CA SER A 196 12.01 -1.60 4.64
C SER A 196 10.96 -2.50 5.29
N VAL A 197 9.67 -2.15 5.16
CA VAL A 197 8.56 -3.00 5.62
C VAL A 197 8.46 -4.29 4.80
N ALA A 198 8.55 -4.19 3.47
CA ALA A 198 8.49 -5.35 2.58
C ALA A 198 9.56 -6.39 2.91
N MET A 199 10.73 -5.94 3.37
CA MET A 199 11.90 -6.77 3.65
C MET A 199 12.17 -6.96 5.15
N TYR A 200 11.27 -6.50 6.02
CA TYR A 200 11.47 -6.42 7.48
C TYR A 200 11.97 -7.72 8.11
N ARG A 201 11.34 -8.86 7.78
CA ARG A 201 11.72 -10.16 8.36
C ARG A 201 13.13 -10.58 7.95
N MET A 202 13.52 -10.26 6.71
CA MET A 202 14.86 -10.52 6.20
C MET A 202 15.87 -9.68 6.97
N ILE A 203 15.64 -8.37 7.05
CA ILE A 203 16.47 -7.41 7.79
C ILE A 203 16.66 -7.87 9.23
N ARG A 204 15.56 -8.16 9.94
CA ARG A 204 15.60 -8.56 11.35
C ARG A 204 16.45 -9.82 11.58
N GLU A 205 16.31 -10.82 10.70
CA GLU A 205 17.06 -12.06 10.83
C GLU A 205 18.55 -11.86 10.53
N THR A 206 18.85 -11.03 9.54
CA THR A 206 20.23 -10.62 9.22
C THR A 206 20.89 -9.95 10.43
N LEU A 207 20.21 -9.00 11.06
CA LEU A 207 20.72 -8.32 12.26
C LEU A 207 20.89 -9.27 13.44
N HIS A 208 19.97 -10.21 13.64
CA HIS A 208 20.08 -11.19 14.70
C HIS A 208 21.32 -12.07 14.53
N ARG A 209 21.64 -12.44 13.29
CA ARG A 209 22.76 -13.31 12.98
C ARG A 209 24.12 -12.58 12.98
N TRP A 210 24.22 -11.46 12.27
CA TRP A 210 25.51 -10.80 12.01
C TRP A 210 25.67 -9.45 12.73
N GLY A 211 24.70 -9.07 13.57
CA GLY A 211 24.76 -7.86 14.37
C GLY A 211 24.26 -6.60 13.63
N PRO A 212 24.37 -5.43 14.28
CA PRO A 212 23.99 -4.14 13.71
C PRO A 212 24.66 -3.86 12.35
N ASP A 213 24.00 -3.07 11.50
CA ASP A 213 24.50 -2.61 10.18
C ASP A 213 24.76 -3.73 9.14
N SER A 214 24.44 -4.98 9.46
CA SER A 214 24.68 -6.11 8.54
C SER A 214 23.63 -6.23 7.43
N ALA A 215 22.47 -5.57 7.57
CA ALA A 215 21.39 -5.52 6.58
C ALA A 215 21.39 -4.17 5.86
N VAL A 216 21.71 -4.18 4.57
CA VAL A 216 21.85 -2.98 3.75
C VAL A 216 20.69 -2.88 2.78
N LEU A 217 19.99 -1.75 2.77
CA LEU A 217 18.85 -1.48 1.90
C LEU A 217 19.15 -0.27 1.00
N LEU A 218 19.34 -0.52 -0.29
CA LEU A 218 19.83 0.47 -1.27
C LEU A 218 18.97 0.49 -2.54
N PRO A 219 18.87 1.65 -3.20
CA PRO A 219 18.21 1.74 -4.51
C PRO A 219 18.97 0.91 -5.55
N LEU A 220 18.24 0.43 -6.55
CA LEU A 220 18.78 -0.41 -7.61
C LEU A 220 19.56 0.44 -8.63
N THR A 221 20.89 0.51 -8.47
CA THR A 221 21.81 1.12 -9.44
C THR A 221 22.91 0.14 -9.83
N ARG A 222 23.61 0.42 -10.93
CA ARG A 222 24.74 -0.40 -11.38
C ARG A 222 25.82 -0.49 -10.31
N GLU A 223 26.14 0.65 -9.69
CA GLU A 223 27.15 0.76 -8.63
C GLU A 223 26.76 -0.07 -7.41
N ASN A 224 25.48 -0.01 -7.00
CA ASN A 224 24.99 -0.78 -5.85
C ASN A 224 24.93 -2.27 -6.14
N ILE A 225 24.62 -2.68 -7.38
CA ILE A 225 24.72 -4.08 -7.81
C ILE A 225 26.18 -4.54 -7.70
N ASP A 226 27.11 -3.84 -8.34
CA ASP A 226 28.52 -4.23 -8.36
C ASP A 226 29.11 -4.31 -6.94
N LEU A 227 28.80 -3.31 -6.10
CA LEU A 227 29.17 -3.27 -4.69
C LEU A 227 28.57 -4.45 -3.90
N SER A 228 27.26 -4.65 -4.00
CA SER A 228 26.56 -5.71 -3.26
C SER A 228 27.08 -7.09 -3.61
N LEU A 229 27.37 -7.32 -4.89
CA LEU A 229 27.99 -8.54 -5.33
C LEU A 229 29.40 -8.62 -4.70
N ALA A 230 30.19 -7.55 -4.70
CA ALA A 230 31.60 -7.62 -4.28
C ALA A 230 31.78 -7.94 -2.79
N THR A 231 30.87 -7.45 -1.94
CA THR A 231 31.01 -7.52 -0.48
C THR A 231 29.94 -8.37 0.21
N GLY A 232 28.78 -8.53 -0.40
CA GLY A 232 27.64 -9.23 0.18
C GLY A 232 27.81 -10.75 0.24
N LYS A 233 27.20 -11.36 1.26
CA LYS A 233 26.98 -12.81 1.36
C LYS A 233 25.66 -13.21 0.69
N ILE A 234 24.62 -12.38 0.83
CA ILE A 234 23.33 -12.56 0.14
C ILE A 234 22.98 -11.25 -0.57
N VAL A 235 22.51 -11.36 -1.81
CA VAL A 235 22.05 -10.22 -2.59
C VAL A 235 20.64 -10.50 -3.09
N PHE A 236 19.68 -9.69 -2.66
CA PHE A 236 18.33 -9.63 -3.23
C PHE A 236 18.26 -8.46 -4.21
N ILE A 237 17.77 -8.71 -5.42
CA ILE A 237 17.62 -7.70 -6.47
C ILE A 237 16.17 -7.63 -6.89
N GLY A 238 15.44 -6.61 -6.43
CA GLY A 238 14.11 -6.25 -6.90
C GLY A 238 14.19 -5.33 -8.11
N SER A 239 13.85 -5.83 -9.30
CA SER A 239 13.94 -5.09 -10.57
C SER A 239 12.77 -5.45 -11.49
N HIS A 240 12.37 -4.52 -12.35
CA HIS A 240 11.58 -4.86 -13.53
C HIS A 240 12.43 -5.67 -14.52
N GLY A 241 12.42 -6.99 -14.42
CA GLY A 241 13.14 -7.87 -15.34
C GLY A 241 12.53 -7.89 -16.75
N THR A 242 13.38 -8.07 -17.76
CA THR A 242 12.96 -8.41 -19.13
C THR A 242 13.84 -9.53 -19.67
N SER A 243 13.49 -10.06 -20.85
CA SER A 243 14.36 -11.01 -21.56
C SER A 243 15.75 -10.46 -21.92
N LYS A 244 15.98 -9.15 -21.82
CA LYS A 244 17.28 -8.49 -22.08
C LYS A 244 18.17 -8.34 -20.84
N GLY A 245 17.64 -8.55 -19.63
CA GLY A 245 18.35 -8.35 -18.36
C GLY A 245 17.52 -7.61 -17.32
N LEU A 246 18.17 -7.18 -16.25
CA LEU A 246 17.58 -6.37 -15.18
C LEU A 246 17.43 -4.93 -15.68
N LEU A 247 16.24 -4.36 -15.63
CA LEU A 247 16.05 -2.96 -15.99
C LEU A 247 16.58 -2.08 -14.86
N LEU A 248 17.45 -1.14 -15.25
CA LEU A 248 17.93 -0.04 -14.45
C LEU A 248 17.43 1.27 -15.08
N ARG A 249 17.58 2.37 -14.34
CA ARG A 249 17.33 3.72 -14.85
C ARG A 249 18.08 4.02 -16.14
N ASP A 250 19.36 3.68 -16.18
CA ASP A 250 20.27 4.04 -17.29
C ASP A 250 20.44 2.92 -18.33
N GLY A 251 19.54 1.93 -18.33
CA GLY A 251 19.53 0.84 -19.32
C GLY A 251 19.36 -0.53 -18.69
N TYR A 252 20.09 -1.52 -19.19
CA TYR A 252 20.00 -2.90 -18.70
C TYR A 252 21.29 -3.31 -18.02
N TYR A 253 21.17 -4.00 -16.88
CA TYR A 253 22.25 -4.78 -16.29
C TYR A 253 22.12 -6.24 -16.74
N ARG A 254 23.15 -6.75 -17.41
CA ARG A 254 23.12 -8.05 -18.10
C ARG A 254 24.06 -9.05 -17.44
N PRO A 255 23.92 -10.36 -17.71
CA PRO A 255 24.87 -11.35 -17.21
C PRO A 255 26.32 -11.05 -17.60
N GLN A 256 26.55 -10.46 -18.79
CA GLN A 256 27.89 -10.10 -19.26
C GLN A 256 28.51 -8.91 -18.51
N ASP A 257 27.67 -8.12 -17.84
CA ASP A 257 28.13 -6.95 -17.08
C ASP A 257 28.67 -7.35 -15.70
N VAL A 258 28.38 -8.58 -15.24
CA VAL A 258 28.90 -9.09 -13.97
C VAL A 258 30.41 -9.25 -14.10
N ALA A 259 31.16 -8.46 -13.34
CA ALA A 259 32.61 -8.53 -13.32
C ALA A 259 33.08 -9.95 -12.98
N ILE A 260 33.98 -10.50 -13.81
CA ILE A 260 34.59 -11.82 -13.58
C ILE A 260 35.39 -11.79 -12.28
N ARG A 261 35.17 -12.76 -11.40
CA ARG A 261 35.81 -12.80 -10.08
C ARG A 261 36.75 -13.98 -9.95
N ASN A 262 38.00 -13.67 -9.65
CA ASN A 262 39.00 -14.66 -9.31
C ASN A 262 39.06 -14.83 -7.78
N GLY A 263 38.91 -16.06 -7.29
CA GLY A 263 39.23 -16.40 -5.89
C GLY A 263 38.08 -16.53 -4.90
N GLY A 264 36.87 -16.94 -5.33
CA GLY A 264 35.79 -17.34 -4.40
C GLY A 264 35.22 -16.22 -3.52
N LYS A 265 35.56 -14.95 -3.79
CA LYS A 265 35.01 -13.78 -3.13
C LYS A 265 33.76 -13.32 -3.89
N GLY A 266 32.61 -13.40 -3.27
CA GLY A 266 31.31 -13.03 -3.84
C GLY A 266 30.15 -13.53 -2.99
N PRO A 267 28.90 -13.29 -3.42
CA PRO A 267 27.75 -13.75 -2.69
C PRO A 267 27.69 -15.28 -2.70
N LEU A 268 27.15 -15.84 -1.62
CA LEU A 268 26.78 -17.24 -1.55
C LEU A 268 25.40 -17.46 -2.19
N TYR A 269 24.56 -16.42 -2.18
CA TYR A 269 23.21 -16.47 -2.71
C TYR A 269 22.80 -15.18 -3.40
N VAL A 270 22.18 -15.29 -4.58
CA VAL A 270 21.60 -14.17 -5.33
C VAL A 270 20.14 -14.49 -5.63
N TYR A 271 19.21 -13.62 -5.19
CA TYR A 271 17.79 -13.70 -5.52
C TYR A 271 17.43 -12.61 -6.53
N LEU A 272 17.02 -13.01 -7.73
CA LEU A 272 16.58 -12.11 -8.79
C LEU A 272 15.04 -12.05 -8.78
N ALA A 273 14.51 -10.96 -8.22
CA ALA A 273 13.10 -10.64 -8.20
C ALA A 273 12.73 -9.76 -9.39
N GLY A 274 12.74 -10.34 -10.60
CA GLY A 274 12.29 -9.68 -11.81
C GLY A 274 11.60 -10.63 -12.79
N CYS A 275 10.53 -10.15 -13.43
CA CYS A 275 9.79 -10.88 -14.45
C CYS A 275 10.73 -11.33 -15.58
N ASP A 276 10.56 -12.56 -16.09
CA ASP A 276 11.35 -13.13 -17.19
C ASP A 276 12.88 -13.14 -16.97
N SER A 277 13.39 -12.84 -15.77
CA SER A 277 14.83 -12.91 -15.44
C SER A 277 15.40 -14.33 -15.62
N GLY A 278 14.56 -15.35 -15.46
CA GLY A 278 14.93 -16.75 -15.70
C GLY A 278 15.04 -17.14 -17.17
N THR A 279 14.64 -16.30 -18.13
CA THR A 279 14.90 -16.56 -19.56
C THR A 279 16.39 -16.65 -19.87
N GLN A 280 17.23 -15.98 -19.07
CA GLN A 280 18.69 -16.07 -19.10
C GLN A 280 19.25 -16.78 -17.87
N ARG A 281 18.50 -17.71 -17.25
CA ARG A 281 18.87 -18.36 -15.99
C ARG A 281 20.29 -18.95 -16.02
N GLU A 282 20.62 -19.74 -17.03
CA GLU A 282 21.95 -20.35 -17.15
C GLU A 282 23.06 -19.32 -17.32
N ALA A 283 22.79 -18.18 -17.95
CA ALA A 283 23.76 -17.10 -18.06
C ALA A 283 23.96 -16.39 -16.72
N TRP A 284 22.89 -16.17 -15.95
CA TRP A 284 22.98 -15.63 -14.60
C TRP A 284 23.68 -16.57 -13.62
N GLU A 285 23.36 -17.86 -13.65
CA GLU A 285 24.04 -18.88 -12.83
C GLU A 285 25.54 -18.94 -13.14
N ARG A 286 25.91 -18.88 -14.42
CA ARG A 286 27.32 -18.80 -14.82
C ARG A 286 27.99 -17.50 -14.37
N ALA A 287 27.32 -16.36 -14.56
CA ALA A 287 27.86 -15.05 -14.21
C ALA A 287 28.07 -14.88 -12.70
N PHE A 288 27.15 -15.41 -11.88
CA PHE A 288 27.24 -15.33 -10.42
C PHE A 288 27.96 -16.51 -9.77
N SER A 289 28.46 -17.47 -10.55
CA SER A 289 29.20 -18.62 -10.02
C SER A 289 30.34 -18.18 -9.08
N PRO A 290 30.48 -18.78 -7.88
CA PRO A 290 29.83 -20.01 -7.41
C PRO A 290 28.53 -19.82 -6.62
N ALA A 291 27.92 -18.63 -6.64
CA ALA A 291 26.71 -18.35 -5.88
C ALA A 291 25.52 -19.23 -6.32
N THR A 292 24.67 -19.60 -5.37
CA THR A 292 23.35 -20.13 -5.71
C THR A 292 22.45 -19.00 -6.21
N VAL A 293 21.92 -19.13 -7.43
CA VAL A 293 21.03 -18.12 -8.01
C VAL A 293 19.60 -18.62 -8.00
N LYS A 294 18.69 -17.80 -7.46
CA LYS A 294 17.25 -18.01 -7.59
C LYS A 294 16.66 -16.96 -8.52
N SER A 295 16.16 -17.43 -9.65
CA SER A 295 15.44 -16.64 -10.66
C SER A 295 14.16 -17.35 -11.07
N TYR A 296 13.28 -16.63 -11.76
CA TYR A 296 12.01 -17.17 -12.23
C TYR A 296 11.91 -17.01 -13.75
N ASP A 297 11.63 -18.10 -14.45
CA ASP A 297 11.41 -18.17 -15.90
C ASP A 297 9.97 -17.84 -16.30
N ARG A 298 9.14 -17.46 -15.33
CA ARG A 298 7.75 -17.03 -15.50
C ARG A 298 7.52 -15.65 -14.89
N MET A 299 6.38 -15.05 -15.24
CA MET A 299 5.86 -13.94 -14.46
C MET A 299 5.58 -14.40 -13.03
N THR A 300 6.12 -13.63 -12.09
CA THR A 300 6.01 -13.88 -10.66
C THR A 300 5.33 -12.66 -10.05
N PRO A 301 4.16 -12.83 -9.41
CA PRO A 301 3.49 -11.70 -8.80
C PRO A 301 4.35 -11.17 -7.66
N THR A 302 4.33 -9.85 -7.43
CA THR A 302 5.05 -9.20 -6.32
C THR A 302 4.81 -9.90 -4.98
N LEU A 303 3.59 -10.41 -4.75
CA LEU A 303 3.22 -11.14 -3.54
C LEU A 303 4.06 -12.41 -3.32
N GLU A 304 4.48 -13.09 -4.38
CA GLU A 304 5.33 -14.29 -4.26
C GLU A 304 6.75 -13.91 -3.80
N HIS A 305 7.31 -12.81 -4.31
CA HIS A 305 8.59 -12.27 -3.83
C HIS A 305 8.49 -11.80 -2.37
N LEU A 306 7.40 -11.12 -2.00
CA LEU A 306 7.12 -10.72 -0.62
C LEU A 306 7.00 -11.93 0.30
N LEU A 307 6.29 -12.98 -0.13
CA LEU A 307 6.17 -14.22 0.64
C LEU A 307 7.54 -14.86 0.85
N TRP A 308 8.39 -14.90 -0.17
CA TRP A 308 9.76 -15.40 -0.03
C TRP A 308 10.58 -14.58 0.98
N LEU A 309 10.58 -13.25 0.86
CA LEU A 309 11.25 -12.33 1.79
C LEU A 309 10.76 -12.48 3.24
N TRP A 310 9.50 -12.88 3.41
CA TRP A 310 8.90 -13.08 4.74
C TRP A 310 9.05 -14.50 5.28
N THR A 311 9.42 -15.49 4.47
CA THR A 311 9.41 -16.89 4.92
C THR A 311 10.73 -17.59 4.64
N SER A 312 11.04 -17.86 3.37
CA SER A 312 12.23 -18.60 2.97
C SER A 312 13.53 -17.81 3.08
N GLY A 313 13.51 -16.51 2.77
CA GLY A 313 14.69 -15.64 2.89
C GLY A 313 15.29 -15.63 4.30
N PRO A 314 14.48 -15.39 5.35
CA PRO A 314 14.97 -15.45 6.73
C PRO A 314 15.56 -16.82 7.10
N ARG A 315 14.93 -17.93 6.67
CA ARG A 315 15.48 -19.29 6.89
C ARG A 315 16.83 -19.49 6.22
N LEU A 316 16.99 -18.99 5.00
CA LEU A 316 18.28 -19.03 4.30
C LEU A 316 19.38 -18.33 5.11
N VAL A 317 19.07 -17.21 5.77
CA VAL A 317 20.04 -16.55 6.68
C VAL A 317 20.34 -17.41 7.90
N GLN A 318 19.35 -18.07 8.48
CA GLN A 318 19.54 -18.96 9.63
C GLN A 318 20.41 -20.18 9.30
N GLU A 319 20.20 -20.78 8.12
CA GLU A 319 20.82 -22.03 7.70
C GLU A 319 22.20 -21.84 7.06
N MET A 320 22.58 -20.60 6.73
CA MET A 320 23.89 -20.32 6.14
C MET A 320 25.01 -20.75 7.11
N SER A 321 26.00 -21.49 6.63
CA SER A 321 27.11 -21.96 7.47
C SER A 321 28.20 -20.87 7.59
N ASP A 322 28.65 -20.57 8.81
CA ASP A 322 29.72 -19.56 9.06
C ASP A 322 31.13 -20.03 8.64
N THR A 323 31.24 -21.22 8.05
CA THR A 323 32.52 -21.90 7.75
C THR A 323 33.46 -21.12 6.83
N THR A 324 33.04 -20.01 6.24
CA THR A 324 33.90 -19.14 5.43
C THR A 324 34.66 -18.08 6.24
N ASP A 325 34.24 -17.79 7.48
CA ASP A 325 34.92 -16.80 8.34
C ASP A 325 36.05 -17.42 9.19
N ALA A 326 36.13 -18.75 9.28
CA ALA A 326 37.16 -19.48 10.04
C ALA A 326 38.44 -19.84 9.25
N GLN A 327 38.53 -19.44 7.98
CA GLN A 327 39.71 -19.64 7.12
C GLN A 327 40.35 -18.32 6.64
N ARG A 328 40.08 -17.21 7.32
CA ARG A 328 40.75 -15.92 7.05
C ARG A 328 41.75 -15.57 8.13
#